data_AF-A0A2S4LLR9-F1
#
_entry.id   AF-A0A2S4LLR9-F1
#
_cell.length_a   1.000
_cell.length_b   1.000
_cell.length_c   1.000
_cell.angle_alpha   90.00
_cell.angle_beta   90.00
_cell.angle_gamma   90.00
#
_symmetry.space_group_name_H-M   'P 1'
#
loop_
_entity.id
_entity.type
_entity.pdbx_description
1 polymer ?
#
loop_
_entity_poly.entity_id
_entity_poly.type
_entity_poly.pdbx_seq_one_letter_code
_entity_poly.pdbx_strand_id
1 'polypeptide(L)'
;MHAVASGSGMSRSSLYRAFAPVGGVGREIVRRRVARLRSAILRSRGDVRISTLVWTLGFATPSHGSRAFKDAYGLAPGQLRAEIRAPEGRPRADLEAERLRGWIRGLNESSRLS
;
A
#
# COMPACT_ATOMS: atom_id res chain seq x y z
N MET A 1 20.60 -11.86 -13.60
CA MET A 1 19.95 -11.00 -12.58
C MET A 1 20.95 -9.97 -12.07
N HIS A 2 21.15 -8.86 -12.79
CA HIS A 2 22.07 -7.81 -12.37
C HIS A 2 21.37 -6.81 -11.45
N ALA A 3 22.07 -6.48 -10.37
CA ALA A 3 21.60 -5.66 -9.26
C ALA A 3 21.29 -4.22 -9.70
N VAL A 4 20.12 -3.71 -9.32
CA VAL A 4 19.91 -2.27 -9.20
C VAL A 4 20.66 -1.82 -7.95
N ALA A 5 21.90 -1.37 -8.15
CA ALA A 5 22.71 -0.75 -7.11
C ALA A 5 23.53 0.39 -7.73
N SER A 6 22.87 1.52 -8.00
CA SER A 6 23.56 2.80 -8.22
C SER A 6 22.54 3.94 -8.10
N GLY A 7 22.68 4.72 -7.03
CA GLY A 7 21.87 5.91 -6.79
C GLY A 7 22.18 6.64 -5.48
N SER A 8 22.92 6.03 -4.54
CA SER A 8 23.13 6.61 -3.20
C SER A 8 24.57 6.57 -2.66
N GLY A 9 25.58 6.16 -3.46
CA GLY A 9 27.00 6.16 -3.05
C GLY A 9 27.36 5.22 -1.88
N MET A 10 26.41 4.49 -1.32
CA MET A 10 26.63 3.56 -0.20
C MET A 10 26.84 2.13 -0.68
N SER A 11 27.79 1.42 -0.04
CA SER A 11 27.91 -0.02 -0.19
C SER A 11 26.61 -0.71 0.27
N ARG A 12 26.30 -1.88 -0.30
CA ARG A 12 25.16 -2.71 0.13
C ARG A 12 25.13 -2.90 1.64
N SER A 13 26.27 -3.19 2.27
CA SER A 13 26.37 -3.40 3.72
C SER A 13 26.01 -2.14 4.52
N SER A 14 26.38 -0.95 4.06
CA SER A 14 25.98 0.31 4.68
C SER A 14 24.48 0.58 4.52
N LEU A 15 23.90 0.26 3.35
CA LEU A 15 22.46 0.35 3.12
C LEU A 15 21.67 -0.60 4.04
N TYR A 16 22.06 -1.88 4.11
CA TYR A 16 21.40 -2.84 4.99
C TYR A 16 21.47 -2.43 6.47
N ARG A 17 22.63 -1.91 6.92
CA ARG A 17 22.79 -1.39 8.29
C ARG A 17 21.94 -0.17 8.57
N ALA A 18 21.87 0.80 7.64
CA ALA A 18 21.03 1.99 7.80
C ALA A 18 19.54 1.65 7.98
N PHE A 19 19.07 0.58 7.35
CA PHE A 19 17.68 0.13 7.48
C PHE A 19 17.45 -0.91 8.58
N ALA A 20 18.50 -1.43 9.23
CA ALA A 20 18.35 -2.44 10.30
C ALA A 20 17.45 -1.98 11.46
N PRO A 21 17.56 -0.73 11.98
CA PRO A 21 16.71 -0.25 13.08
C PRO A 21 15.21 -0.24 12.74
N VAL A 22 14.85 -0.15 11.45
CA VAL A 22 13.45 -0.10 10.97
C VAL A 22 12.97 -1.43 10.38
N GLY A 23 13.64 -2.53 10.73
CA GLY A 23 13.29 -3.90 10.30
C GLY A 23 13.90 -4.33 8.97
N GLY A 24 14.95 -3.65 8.51
CA GLY A 24 15.71 -3.99 7.31
C GLY A 24 15.13 -3.44 6.01
N VAL A 25 15.94 -3.48 4.95
CA VAL A 25 15.58 -2.94 3.62
C VAL A 25 14.38 -3.66 3.01
N GLY A 26 14.20 -4.96 3.28
CA GLY A 26 13.06 -5.73 2.78
C GLY A 26 11.73 -5.19 3.32
N ARG A 27 11.68 -4.88 4.61
CA ARG A 27 10.49 -4.28 5.24
C ARG A 27 10.21 -2.90 4.67
N GLU A 28 11.24 -2.08 4.44
CA GLU A 28 11.09 -0.77 3.81
C GLU A 28 10.57 -0.86 2.37
N ILE A 29 11.08 -1.79 1.58
CA ILE A 29 10.59 -2.04 0.22
C ILE A 29 9.11 -2.42 0.26
N VAL A 30 8.72 -3.34 1.14
CA VAL A 30 7.31 -3.74 1.29
C VAL A 30 6.45 -2.55 1.71
N ARG A 31 6.87 -1.75 2.71
CA ARG A 31 6.16 -0.53 3.12
C ARG A 31 5.90 0.42 1.95
N ARG A 32 6.92 0.68 1.12
CA ARG A 32 6.75 1.54 -0.07
C ARG A 32 5.82 0.94 -1.10
N ARG A 33 5.88 -0.38 -1.32
CA ARG A 33 5.00 -1.08 -2.27
C ARG A 33 3.54 -1.05 -1.85
N VAL A 34 3.24 -1.30 -0.56
CA VAL A 34 1.85 -1.24 -0.07
C VAL A 34 1.30 0.19 -0.12
N ALA A 35 2.12 1.21 0.14
CA ALA A 35 1.73 2.61 -0.03
C ALA A 35 1.39 2.94 -1.48
N ARG A 36 2.21 2.50 -2.44
CA ARG A 36 1.91 2.68 -3.88
C ARG A 36 0.65 1.93 -4.30
N LEU A 37 0.41 0.73 -3.76
CA LEU A 37 -0.80 -0.05 -4.03
C LEU A 37 -2.04 0.69 -3.53
N ARG A 38 -1.97 1.26 -2.32
CA ARG A 38 -3.04 2.09 -1.75
C ARG A 38 -3.36 3.27 -2.68
N SER A 39 -2.34 4.02 -3.09
CA SER A 39 -2.51 5.15 -4.00
C SER A 39 -3.08 4.73 -5.37
N ALA A 40 -2.67 3.59 -5.91
CA ALA A 40 -3.20 3.07 -7.17
C ALA A 40 -4.68 2.70 -7.05
N ILE A 41 -5.10 2.10 -5.92
CA ILE A 41 -6.50 1.75 -5.67
C ILE A 41 -7.36 3.00 -5.51
N LEU A 42 -6.86 4.02 -4.80
CA LEU A 42 -7.59 5.27 -4.59
C LEU A 42 -7.77 6.08 -5.88
N ARG A 43 -6.83 6.00 -6.82
CA ARG A 43 -6.90 6.70 -8.11
C ARG A 43 -7.57 5.90 -9.22
N SER A 44 -7.57 4.57 -9.13
CA SER A 44 -8.19 3.73 -10.16
C SER A 44 -9.70 3.91 -10.13
N ARG A 45 -10.29 4.06 -11.31
CA ARG A 45 -11.74 4.00 -11.49
C ARG A 45 -12.26 2.56 -11.42
N GLY A 46 -11.44 1.60 -10.96
CA GLY A 46 -11.71 0.15 -10.85
C GLY A 46 -11.72 -0.61 -12.17
N ASP A 47 -11.13 -0.01 -13.19
CA ASP A 47 -10.81 -0.57 -14.50
C ASP A 47 -9.69 -1.61 -14.44
N VAL A 48 -8.78 -1.50 -13.48
CA VAL A 48 -7.66 -2.42 -13.29
C VAL A 48 -7.93 -3.41 -12.16
N ARG A 49 -7.61 -4.69 -12.40
CA ARG A 49 -7.69 -5.75 -11.38
C ARG A 49 -6.64 -5.52 -10.30
N ILE A 50 -7.02 -5.73 -9.03
CA ILE A 50 -6.09 -5.63 -7.89
C ILE A 50 -4.87 -6.54 -8.07
N SER A 51 -5.07 -7.77 -8.55
CA SER A 51 -3.97 -8.70 -8.81
C SER A 51 -2.94 -8.12 -9.79
N THR A 52 -3.39 -7.47 -10.86
CA THR A 52 -2.52 -6.75 -11.80
C THR A 52 -1.74 -5.65 -11.10
N LEU A 53 -2.39 -4.80 -10.29
CA LEU A 53 -1.71 -3.74 -9.55
C LEU A 53 -0.63 -4.30 -8.60
N VAL A 54 -0.92 -5.41 -7.92
CA VAL A 54 0.01 -6.08 -7.00
C VAL A 54 1.25 -6.58 -7.75
N TRP A 55 1.07 -7.22 -8.91
CA TRP A 55 2.17 -7.66 -9.76
C TRP A 55 3.00 -6.48 -10.29
N THR A 56 2.35 -5.45 -10.84
CA THR A 56 3.01 -4.25 -11.38
C THR A 56 3.87 -3.54 -10.32
N LEU A 57 3.47 -3.60 -9.06
CA LEU A 57 4.21 -3.00 -7.94
C LEU A 57 5.32 -3.90 -7.38
N GLY A 58 5.57 -5.05 -8.00
CA GLY A 58 6.73 -5.90 -7.74
C GLY A 58 6.54 -6.88 -6.58
N PHE A 59 5.31 -7.19 -6.20
CA PHE A 59 5.06 -8.33 -5.32
C PHE A 59 5.19 -9.64 -6.10
N ALA A 60 5.76 -10.66 -5.45
CA ALA A 60 5.96 -11.97 -6.05
C ALA A 60 4.66 -12.79 -6.18
N THR A 61 3.62 -12.46 -5.43
CA THR A 61 2.28 -13.06 -5.59
C THR A 61 1.19 -12.07 -5.14
N PRO A 62 -0.05 -12.18 -5.66
CA PRO A 62 -1.20 -11.43 -5.17
C PRO A 62 -1.48 -11.64 -3.69
N SER A 63 -1.32 -12.88 -3.21
CA SER A 63 -1.54 -13.24 -1.81
C SER A 63 -0.53 -12.58 -0.87
N HIS A 64 0.75 -12.52 -1.26
CA HIS A 64 1.77 -11.81 -0.49
C HIS A 64 1.47 -10.31 -0.43
N GLY A 65 1.17 -9.69 -1.57
CA GLY A 65 0.80 -8.27 -1.61
C GLY A 65 -0.45 -7.97 -0.78
N SER A 66 -1.45 -8.86 -0.80
CA SER A 66 -2.69 -8.67 -0.04
C SER A 66 -2.49 -8.79 1.48
N ARG A 67 -1.68 -9.76 1.94
CA ARG A 67 -1.32 -9.87 3.37
C ARG A 67 -0.52 -8.67 3.83
N ALA A 68 0.55 -8.32 3.11
CA ALA A 68 1.38 -7.17 3.47
C ALA A 68 0.56 -5.87 3.52
N PHE A 69 -0.41 -5.70 2.62
CA PHE A 69 -1.31 -4.57 2.63
C PHE A 69 -2.24 -4.59 3.85
N LYS A 70 -2.84 -5.74 4.16
CA LYS A 70 -3.70 -5.91 5.35
C LYS A 70 -2.92 -5.67 6.63
N ASP A 71 -1.70 -6.19 6.74
CA ASP A 71 -0.84 -5.98 7.90
C ASP A 71 -0.48 -4.49 8.08
N ALA A 72 -0.37 -3.73 6.99
CA ALA A 72 -0.07 -2.31 7.03
C ALA A 72 -1.29 -1.41 7.30
N TYR A 73 -2.48 -1.81 6.86
CA TYR A 73 -3.67 -0.94 6.82
C TYR A 73 -4.93 -1.52 7.46
N GLY A 74 -4.88 -2.74 8.02
CA GLY A 74 -5.99 -3.40 8.70
C GLY A 74 -6.98 -4.14 7.80
N LEU A 75 -7.08 -3.79 6.51
CA LEU A 75 -8.01 -4.40 5.56
C LEU A 75 -7.33 -4.83 4.25
N ALA A 76 -7.97 -5.75 3.52
CA ALA A 76 -7.45 -6.23 2.24
C ALA A 76 -7.64 -5.19 1.12
N PRO A 77 -6.77 -5.19 0.08
CA PRO A 77 -6.89 -4.26 -1.05
C PRO A 77 -8.27 -4.26 -1.75
N GLY A 78 -8.89 -5.43 -1.85
CA GLY A 78 -10.22 -5.59 -2.44
C GLY A 78 -11.33 -4.93 -1.60
N GLN A 79 -11.21 -4.99 -0.27
CA GLN A 79 -12.13 -4.31 0.65
C GLN A 79 -11.99 -2.80 0.52
N LEU A 80 -10.77 -2.28 0.43
CA LEU A 80 -10.55 -0.84 0.22
C LEU A 80 -11.26 -0.36 -1.05
N ARG A 81 -11.12 -1.12 -2.14
CA ARG A 81 -11.78 -0.78 -3.41
C ARG A 81 -13.31 -0.85 -3.32
N ALA A 82 -13.84 -1.83 -2.58
CA ALA A 82 -15.27 -1.93 -2.34
C ALA A 82 -15.77 -0.71 -1.55
N GLU A 83 -15.06 -0.29 -0.52
CA GLU A 83 -15.43 0.87 0.30
C GLU A 83 -15.44 2.18 -0.48
N ILE A 84 -14.45 2.39 -1.36
CA ILE A 84 -14.41 3.59 -2.23
C ILE A 84 -15.60 3.61 -3.19
N ARG A 85 -16.19 2.45 -3.50
CA ARG A 85 -17.29 2.30 -4.47
C ARG A 85 -18.65 2.11 -3.81
N ALA A 86 -18.72 1.90 -2.50
CA ALA A 86 -19.98 1.68 -1.82
C ALA A 86 -20.80 2.99 -1.83
N PRO A 87 -22.09 2.95 -2.23
CA PRO A 87 -22.98 4.09 -2.06
C PRO A 87 -23.21 4.34 -0.56
N GLU A 88 -23.29 5.61 -0.16
CA GLU A 88 -23.47 6.03 1.23
C GLU A 88 -24.80 5.49 1.78
N GLY A 89 -24.73 4.54 2.73
CA GLY A 89 -25.89 4.06 3.50
C GLY A 89 -26.02 2.54 3.57
N ARG A 90 -25.53 1.93 4.68
CA ARG A 90 -25.83 0.57 5.21
C ARG A 90 -25.40 0.50 6.70
N PRO A 91 -25.73 -0.56 7.50
CA PRO A 91 -25.53 -0.62 8.97
C PRO A 91 -24.44 -1.57 9.56
N ARG A 92 -23.82 -1.11 10.67
CA ARG A 92 -22.84 -1.71 11.64
C ARG A 92 -21.47 -2.15 11.11
N ALA A 93 -21.35 -2.82 9.95
CA ALA A 93 -20.07 -2.85 9.21
C ALA A 93 -19.64 -1.42 8.82
N ASP A 94 -20.66 -0.56 8.72
CA ASP A 94 -20.58 0.81 8.27
C ASP A 94 -20.00 1.77 9.31
N LEU A 95 -19.92 1.40 10.59
CA LEU A 95 -19.20 2.21 11.58
C LEU A 95 -17.68 2.04 11.45
N GLU A 96 -17.21 0.82 11.16
CA GLU A 96 -15.81 0.59 10.79
C GLU A 96 -15.51 1.22 9.43
N ALA A 97 -16.41 1.03 8.45
CA ALA A 97 -16.26 1.64 7.14
C ALA A 97 -16.29 3.17 7.20
N GLU A 98 -17.09 3.79 8.08
CA GLU A 98 -17.12 5.25 8.27
C GLU A 98 -15.86 5.76 8.95
N ARG A 99 -15.36 5.05 9.98
CA ARG A 99 -14.01 5.32 10.53
C ARG A 99 -12.94 5.20 9.45
N LEU A 100 -13.06 4.19 8.58
CA LEU A 100 -12.16 3.98 7.46
C LEU A 100 -12.28 5.08 6.42
N ARG A 101 -13.49 5.53 6.08
CA ARG A 101 -13.76 6.67 5.19
C ARG A 101 -13.17 7.95 5.79
N GLY A 102 -13.29 8.16 7.10
CA GLY A 102 -12.64 9.26 7.82
C GLY A 102 -11.11 9.20 7.71
N TRP A 103 -10.52 8.02 7.87
CA TRP A 103 -9.08 7.80 7.67
C TRP A 103 -8.66 7.98 6.20
N ILE A 104 -9.43 7.48 5.23
CA ILE A 104 -9.21 7.65 3.79
C ILE A 104 -9.32 9.12 3.40
N ARG A 105 -10.30 9.85 3.95
CA ARG A 105 -10.52 11.29 3.73
C ARG A 105 -9.33 12.09 4.26
N GLY A 106 -8.89 11.82 5.50
CA GLY A 106 -7.70 12.46 6.07
C GLY A 106 -6.42 12.22 5.23
N LEU A 107 -6.31 11.05 4.59
CA LEU A 107 -5.20 10.74 3.70
C LEU A 107 -5.32 11.35 2.30
N ASN A 108 -6.54 11.63 1.82
CA ASN A 108 -6.76 12.35 0.56
C ASN A 108 -6.59 13.87 0.75
N GLU A 109 -6.81 14.39 1.95
CA GLU A 109 -6.61 15.80 2.31
C GLU A 109 -5.13 16.13 2.56
N SER A 110 -4.39 15.23 3.22
CA SER A 110 -2.95 15.41 3.50
C SER A 110 -2.06 15.40 2.24
N SER A 111 -2.58 14.92 1.11
CA SER A 111 -1.86 14.87 -0.17
C SER A 111 -1.96 16.16 -1.01
N ARG A 112 -2.65 17.21 -0.53
CA ARG A 112 -2.78 18.52 -1.19
C ARG A 112 -1.81 19.59 -0.66
N LEU A 113 -0.95 19.25 0.30
CA LEU A 113 0.10 20.12 0.84
C LEU A 113 1.46 19.44 0.68
N SER A 114 2.00 19.45 -0.53
CA SER A 114 3.44 19.32 -0.86
C SER A 114 3.64 19.59 -2.34
#